data_AF-C0VNL3-F1
#
_entry.id   AF-C0VNL3-F1
#
_cell.length_a   1.000
_cell.length_b   1.000
_cell.length_c   1.000
_cell.angle_alpha   90.00
_cell.angle_beta   90.00
_cell.angle_gamma   90.00
#
_symmetry.space_group_name_H-M   'P 1'
#
loop_
_entity.id
_entity.type
_entity.pdbx_description
1 polymer ?
#
loop_
_entity_poly.entity_id
_entity_poly.type
_entity_poly.pdbx_seq_one_letter_code
_entity_poly.pdbx_strand_id
1 'polypeptide(L)'
;MQSGAIRPIPNMLARKLFTSDHEAFRETVRKFYEKEVVPNIEKYEKQQHVDRDLWNKAGELGLLCTTMPEEYGGSGVDRLYSMILIEEQAYAMDSSTGFSLHSDIVANYINNFGNDEQKQ
;
A
#
# COMPACT_ATOMS: atom_id res chain seq x y z
N MET A 1 19.03 -5.91 13.29
CA MET A 1 18.04 -5.49 14.31
C MET A 1 16.78 -5.13 13.55
N GLN A 2 15.61 -5.66 13.92
CA GLN A 2 14.36 -5.20 13.30
C GLN A 2 14.22 -3.70 13.60
N SER A 3 13.97 -2.90 12.55
CA SER A 3 13.70 -1.47 12.72
C SER A 3 12.52 -1.31 13.65
N GLY A 4 12.65 -0.54 14.74
CA GLY A 4 11.51 -0.24 15.62
C GLY A 4 10.40 0.59 14.95
N ALA A 5 10.61 1.00 13.70
CA ALA A 5 9.68 1.76 12.88
C ALA A 5 8.40 0.98 12.53
N ILE A 6 8.53 -0.34 12.26
CA ILE A 6 7.41 -1.22 11.94
C ILE A 6 7.18 -2.16 13.11
N ARG A 7 5.94 -2.25 13.58
CA ARG A 7 5.59 -2.99 14.80
C ARG A 7 4.59 -4.11 14.53
N PRO A 8 5.02 -5.25 13.95
CA PRO A 8 4.17 -6.44 13.85
C PRO A 8 3.79 -6.96 15.24
N ILE A 9 2.61 -7.57 15.34
CA ILE A 9 2.15 -8.15 16.61
C ILE A 9 2.94 -9.45 16.88
N PRO A 10 3.67 -9.55 18.01
CA PRO A 10 4.40 -10.77 18.34
C PRO A 10 3.44 -11.92 18.69
N ASN A 11 3.88 -13.16 18.45
CA ASN A 11 3.16 -14.39 18.82
C ASN A 11 1.77 -14.56 18.18
N MET A 12 1.61 -14.12 16.93
CA MET A 12 0.42 -14.45 16.13
C MET A 12 0.44 -15.92 15.67
N LEU A 13 -0.76 -16.52 15.58
CA LEU A 13 -0.93 -17.84 14.96
C LEU A 13 -0.46 -17.82 13.51
N ALA A 14 0.12 -18.94 13.06
CA ALA A 14 0.59 -19.08 11.67
C ALA A 14 -0.59 -18.92 10.69
N ARG A 15 -0.47 -17.95 9.78
CA ARG A 15 -1.49 -17.65 8.76
C ARG A 15 -1.21 -18.47 7.51
N LYS A 16 -2.16 -19.31 7.11
CA LYS A 16 -2.02 -20.22 5.96
C LYS A 16 -2.54 -19.67 4.63
N LEU A 17 -3.03 -18.43 4.64
CA LEU A 17 -3.65 -17.79 3.48
C LEU A 17 -2.62 -17.14 2.53
N PHE A 18 -1.44 -16.80 3.04
CA PHE A 18 -0.38 -16.14 2.26
C PHE A 18 0.53 -17.18 1.61
N THR A 19 0.97 -16.88 0.38
CA THR A 19 1.93 -17.67 -0.40
C THR A 19 3.32 -17.09 -0.23
N SER A 20 4.34 -17.71 -0.85
CA SER A 20 5.69 -17.13 -0.89
C SER A 20 5.71 -15.74 -1.54
N ASP A 21 4.91 -15.53 -2.57
CA ASP A 21 4.88 -14.27 -3.33
C ASP A 21 4.21 -13.17 -2.51
N HIS A 22 3.16 -13.52 -1.77
CA HIS A 22 2.56 -12.64 -0.77
C HIS A 22 3.56 -12.20 0.30
N GLU A 23 4.35 -13.12 0.84
CA GLU A 23 5.36 -12.78 1.86
C GLU A 23 6.52 -11.96 1.26
N ALA A 24 6.94 -12.24 0.03
CA ALA A 24 7.92 -11.42 -0.67
C ALA A 24 7.41 -9.99 -0.92
N PHE A 25 6.15 -9.85 -1.33
CA PHE A 25 5.50 -8.54 -1.47
C PHE A 25 5.42 -7.80 -0.14
N ARG A 26 5.08 -8.51 0.95
CA ARG A 26 5.08 -7.94 2.31
C ARG A 26 6.42 -7.38 2.71
N GLU A 27 7.52 -8.07 2.41
CA GLU A 27 8.85 -7.52 2.69
C GLU A 27 9.13 -6.23 1.90
N THR A 28 8.70 -6.16 0.65
CA THR A 28 8.82 -4.95 -0.19
C THR A 28 8.03 -3.79 0.41
N VAL A 29 6.76 -4.02 0.75
CA VAL A 29 5.89 -3.02 1.40
C VAL A 29 6.50 -2.55 2.71
N ARG A 30 6.97 -3.48 3.55
CA ARG A 30 7.60 -3.15 4.84
C ARG A 30 8.80 -2.24 4.66
N LYS A 31 9.71 -2.60 3.73
CA LYS A 31 10.90 -1.79 3.42
C LYS A 31 10.53 -0.41 2.89
N PHE A 32 9.44 -0.30 2.12
CA PHE A 32 8.94 0.98 1.64
C PHE A 32 8.47 1.86 2.81
N TYR A 33 7.62 1.34 3.70
CA TYR A 33 7.18 2.10 4.88
C TYR A 33 8.35 2.49 5.79
N GLU A 34 9.29 1.56 6.05
CA GLU A 34 10.48 1.83 6.89
C GLU A 34 11.35 2.97 6.35
N LYS A 35 11.53 3.05 5.04
CA LYS A 35 12.50 3.97 4.41
C LYS A 35 11.89 5.26 3.93
N GLU A 36 10.68 5.20 3.39
CA GLU A 36 10.09 6.31 2.66
C GLU A 36 8.97 7.00 3.46
N VAL A 37 8.23 6.25 4.28
CA VAL A 37 7.04 6.78 5.00
C VAL A 37 7.39 7.19 6.43
N VAL A 38 7.81 6.24 7.27
CA VAL A 38 7.97 6.45 8.72
C VAL A 38 8.90 7.63 9.05
N PRO A 39 10.05 7.82 8.37
CA PRO A 39 10.93 8.97 8.66
C PRO A 39 10.31 10.34 8.38
N ASN A 40 9.22 10.39 7.60
CA ASN A 40 8.59 11.63 7.15
C ASN A 40 7.22 11.92 7.80
N ILE A 41 6.71 11.05 8.68
CA ILE A 41 5.38 11.23 9.29
C ILE A 41 5.25 12.59 9.98
N GLU A 42 6.19 12.96 10.85
CA GLU A 42 6.15 14.27 11.56
C GLU A 42 6.16 15.46 10.58
N LYS A 43 6.90 15.34 9.47
CA LYS A 43 6.89 16.35 8.40
C LYS A 43 5.50 16.47 7.78
N TYR A 44 4.89 15.34 7.43
CA TYR A 44 3.57 15.29 6.78
C TYR A 44 2.46 15.84 7.67
N GLU A 45 2.49 15.50 8.97
CA GLU A 45 1.56 16.06 9.95
C GLU A 45 1.70 17.58 10.04
N LYS A 46 2.93 18.10 10.12
CA LYS A 46 3.19 19.55 10.23
C LYS A 46 2.77 20.31 8.97
N GLN A 47 3.04 19.77 7.78
CA GLN A 47 2.71 20.42 6.50
C GLN A 47 1.28 20.12 6.02
N GLN A 48 0.56 19.22 6.70
CA GLN A 48 -0.81 18.80 6.41
C GLN A 48 -1.03 18.15 5.04
N HIS A 49 0.03 17.61 4.44
CA HIS A 49 -0.07 16.81 3.22
C HIS A 49 1.14 15.87 3.08
N VAL A 50 0.97 14.82 2.29
CA VAL A 50 2.05 13.92 1.87
C VAL A 50 2.77 14.50 0.65
N ASP A 51 4.07 14.24 0.51
CA ASP A 51 4.83 14.67 -0.66
C ASP A 51 4.39 13.91 -1.92
N ARG A 52 4.30 14.62 -3.05
CA ARG A 52 3.97 14.01 -4.35
C ARG A 52 4.96 12.92 -4.75
N ASP A 53 6.24 13.10 -4.43
CA ASP A 53 7.29 12.14 -4.79
C ASP A 53 7.10 10.79 -4.09
N LEU A 54 6.49 10.76 -2.90
CA LEU A 54 6.17 9.50 -2.21
C LEU A 54 5.13 8.69 -3.01
N TRP A 55 4.11 9.36 -3.55
CA TRP A 55 3.09 8.74 -4.40
C TRP A 55 3.69 8.19 -5.69
N ASN A 56 4.58 8.95 -6.34
CA ASN A 56 5.26 8.50 -7.55
C ASN A 56 6.10 7.24 -7.27
N LYS A 57 6.90 7.24 -6.18
CA LYS A 57 7.68 6.07 -5.76
C LYS A 57 6.81 4.85 -5.47
N ALA A 58 5.68 5.04 -4.79
CA ALA A 58 4.75 3.95 -4.50
C ALA A 58 4.16 3.36 -5.79
N GLY A 59 3.81 4.20 -6.77
CA GLY A 59 3.34 3.79 -8.09
C GLY A 59 4.40 3.04 -8.90
N GLU A 60 5.63 3.54 -8.95
CA GLU A 60 6.76 2.89 -9.65
C GLU A 60 7.09 1.50 -9.07
N LEU A 61 6.86 1.30 -7.77
CA LEU A 61 7.03 0.01 -7.10
C LEU A 61 5.81 -0.91 -7.23
N GLY A 62 4.75 -0.48 -7.91
CA GLY A 62 3.52 -1.26 -8.08
C GLY A 62 2.74 -1.43 -6.76
N LEU A 63 2.88 -0.52 -5.80
CA LEU A 63 2.19 -0.61 -4.50
C LEU A 63 0.76 -0.04 -4.54
N LEU A 64 0.45 0.75 -5.57
CA LEU A 64 -0.85 1.37 -5.77
C LEU A 64 -1.64 0.58 -6.81
N CYS A 65 -2.95 0.45 -6.60
CA CYS A 65 -3.88 -0.16 -7.53
C CYS A 65 -3.50 -1.61 -7.94
N THR A 66 -2.88 -2.36 -7.02
CA THR A 66 -2.39 -3.73 -7.26
C THR A 66 -3.46 -4.66 -7.84
N THR A 67 -4.69 -4.55 -7.36
CA THR A 67 -5.82 -5.39 -7.81
C THR A 67 -6.53 -4.86 -9.05
N MET A 68 -6.13 -3.70 -9.59
CA MET A 68 -6.73 -3.18 -10.82
C MET A 68 -6.28 -4.02 -12.03
N PRO A 69 -7.13 -4.13 -13.08
CA PRO A 69 -6.75 -4.75 -14.34
C PRO A 69 -5.46 -4.19 -14.93
N GLU A 70 -4.67 -5.05 -15.59
CA GLU A 70 -3.42 -4.66 -16.26
C GLU A 70 -3.64 -3.62 -17.36
N GLU A 71 -4.80 -3.65 -18.05
CA GLU A 71 -5.17 -2.66 -19.07
C GLU A 71 -5.25 -1.21 -18.54
N TYR A 72 -5.43 -1.05 -17.23
CA TYR A 72 -5.43 0.25 -16.54
C TYR A 72 -4.14 0.50 -15.74
N GLY A 73 -3.09 -0.30 -15.98
CA GLY A 73 -1.79 -0.18 -15.31
C GLY A 73 -1.71 -0.81 -13.93
N GLY A 74 -2.72 -1.57 -13.50
CA GLY A 74 -2.66 -2.39 -12.29
C GLY A 74 -1.90 -3.69 -12.50
N SER A 75 -1.81 -4.53 -11.46
CA SER A 75 -1.12 -5.83 -11.54
C SER A 75 -2.07 -7.02 -11.64
N GLY A 76 -3.39 -6.79 -11.61
CA GLY A 76 -4.40 -7.86 -11.66
C GLY A 76 -4.31 -8.90 -10.55
N VAL A 77 -3.57 -8.63 -9.47
CA VAL A 77 -3.35 -9.59 -8.38
C VAL A 77 -4.53 -9.65 -7.42
N ASP A 78 -4.55 -10.68 -6.58
CA ASP A 78 -5.65 -10.89 -5.64
C ASP A 78 -5.69 -9.87 -4.49
N ARG A 79 -6.79 -9.91 -3.73
CA ARG A 79 -7.05 -8.98 -2.62
C ARG A 79 -6.01 -9.04 -1.50
N LEU A 80 -5.27 -10.13 -1.35
CA LEU A 80 -4.31 -10.32 -0.26
C LEU A 80 -3.13 -9.35 -0.39
N TYR A 81 -2.77 -8.93 -1.60
CA TYR A 81 -1.77 -7.88 -1.82
C TYR A 81 -2.21 -6.54 -1.24
N SER A 82 -3.46 -6.11 -1.50
CA SER A 82 -4.02 -4.92 -0.86
C SER A 82 -4.08 -5.05 0.67
N MET A 83 -4.46 -6.24 1.19
CA MET A 83 -4.48 -6.49 2.63
C MET A 83 -3.09 -6.37 3.27
N ILE A 84 -2.05 -6.83 2.59
CA ILE A 84 -0.66 -6.68 3.03
C ILE A 84 -0.29 -5.20 3.14
N LEU A 85 -0.64 -4.39 2.14
CA LEU A 85 -0.39 -2.94 2.14
C LEU A 85 -1.01 -2.27 3.37
N ILE A 86 -2.30 -2.55 3.63
CA ILE A 86 -3.05 -2.00 4.77
C ILE A 86 -2.47 -2.48 6.10
N GLU A 87 -2.06 -3.74 6.19
CA GLU A 87 -1.50 -4.31 7.42
C GLU A 87 -0.14 -3.68 7.76
N GLU A 88 0.77 -3.56 6.79
CA GLU A 88 2.06 -2.92 7.03
C GLU A 88 1.91 -1.40 7.28
N GLN A 89 0.93 -0.74 6.67
CA GLN A 89 0.55 0.63 7.03
C GLN A 89 0.19 0.75 8.51
N ALA A 90 -0.65 -0.17 9.02
CA ALA A 90 -1.05 -0.19 10.41
C ALA A 90 0.15 -0.44 11.34
N TYR A 91 1.07 -1.35 10.97
CA TYR A 91 2.30 -1.58 11.74
C TYR A 91 3.28 -0.41 11.70
N ALA A 92 3.28 0.38 10.62
CA ALA A 92 4.01 1.64 10.53
C ALA A 92 3.36 2.76 11.36
N MET A 93 2.11 2.57 11.81
CA MET A 93 1.29 3.58 12.46
C MET A 93 1.17 4.85 11.61
N ASP A 94 1.12 4.65 10.30
CA ASP A 94 0.94 5.71 9.32
C ASP A 94 -0.55 6.03 9.15
N SER A 95 -0.91 7.29 9.38
CA SER A 95 -2.22 7.86 9.05
C SER A 95 -2.18 8.86 7.90
N SER A 96 -1.03 9.03 7.25
CA SER A 96 -0.79 10.11 6.28
C SER A 96 -1.05 9.67 4.83
N THR A 97 -0.66 8.46 4.44
CA THR A 97 -0.61 8.09 3.00
C THR A 97 -1.97 7.88 2.34
N GLY A 98 -2.95 7.30 3.02
CA GLY A 98 -4.29 7.07 2.48
C GLY A 98 -4.34 6.16 1.23
N PHE A 99 -3.34 5.31 1.01
CA PHE A 99 -3.24 4.50 -0.22
C PHE A 99 -4.44 3.56 -0.43
N SER A 100 -5.00 2.97 0.63
CA SER A 100 -6.20 2.13 0.52
C SER A 100 -7.43 2.92 0.04
N LEU A 101 -7.59 4.18 0.45
CA LEU A 101 -8.66 5.03 -0.07
C LEU A 101 -8.49 5.25 -1.59
N HIS A 102 -7.27 5.49 -2.05
CA HIS A 102 -6.98 5.65 -3.47
C HIS A 102 -7.22 4.35 -4.26
N SER A 103 -6.59 3.24 -3.84
CA SER A 103 -6.53 2.00 -4.61
C SER A 103 -7.73 1.08 -4.42
N ASP A 104 -8.31 1.04 -3.23
CA ASP A 104 -9.37 0.07 -2.91
C ASP A 104 -10.76 0.69 -2.98
N ILE A 105 -10.87 2.01 -2.84
CA ILE A 105 -12.15 2.71 -2.87
C ILE A 105 -12.29 3.49 -4.18
N VAL A 106 -11.48 4.54 -4.38
CA VAL A 106 -11.64 5.46 -5.52
C VAL A 106 -11.46 4.75 -6.86
N ALA A 107 -10.37 4.01 -7.04
CA ALA A 107 -10.11 3.28 -8.29
C ALA A 107 -11.21 2.25 -8.59
N ASN A 108 -11.74 1.56 -7.58
CA ASN A 108 -12.84 0.61 -7.77
C ASN A 108 -14.14 1.30 -8.19
N TYR A 109 -14.46 2.50 -7.69
CA TYR A 109 -15.64 3.21 -8.17
C TYR A 109 -15.53 3.56 -9.66
N ILE A 110 -14.36 4.04 -10.10
CA ILE A 110 -14.10 4.35 -11.51
C ILE A 110 -14.17 3.07 -12.35
N ASN A 111 -13.50 1.99 -11.93
CA ASN A 111 -13.48 0.74 -12.69
C ASN A 111 -14.87 0.10 -12.84
N ASN A 112 -15.69 0.14 -11.80
CA ASN A 112 -16.99 -0.54 -11.81
C ASN A 112 -18.13 0.31 -12.38
N PHE A 113 -18.08 1.63 -12.21
CA PHE A 113 -19.20 2.52 -12.55
C PHE A 113 -18.84 3.62 -13.55
N GLY A 114 -17.55 3.80 -13.85
CA GLY A 114 -17.11 4.72 -14.89
C GLY A 114 -17.45 4.22 -16.28
N ASN A 115 -17.67 5.15 -17.20
CA ASN A 115 -17.67 4.84 -18.63
C ASN A 115 -16.24 4.59 -19.14
N ASP A 116 -16.09 4.16 -20.40
CA ASP A 116 -14.78 3.83 -20.95
C ASP A 116 -13.81 5.02 -20.91
N GLU A 117 -14.29 6.24 -21.19
CA GLU A 117 -13.49 7.47 -21.13
C GLU A 117 -12.97 7.77 -19.72
N GLN A 118 -13.76 7.51 -18.68
CA GLN A 118 -13.36 7.74 -17.28
C GLN A 118 -12.35 6.73 -16.76
N LYS A 119 -12.26 5.55 -17.39
CA LYS A 119 -11.31 4.50 -17.02
C LYS A 119 -9.94 4.66 -17.69
N GLN A 120 -9.86 5.44 -18.78
CA GLN A 120 -8.62 5.79 -19.48
C GLN A 120 -7.99 7.06 -18.90
#